data_AF-A0A2D6KEG2-F1
#
_entry.id   AF-A0A2D6KEG2-F1
#
_cell.length_a   1.000
_cell.length_b   1.000
_cell.length_c   1.000
_cell.angle_alpha   90.00
_cell.angle_beta   90.00
_cell.angle_gamma   90.00
#
_symmetry.space_group_name_H-M   'P 1'
#
loop_
_entity.id
_entity.type
_entity.pdbx_description
1 polymer ?
#
loop_
_entity_poly.entity_id
_entity_poly.type
_entity_poly.pdbx_seq_one_letter_code
_entity_poly.pdbx_strand_id
1 'polypeptide(L)'
;MKEKKHKYVWKRLLKYLYNNPNMVYGFIKDIDEFERKIAEEIGLTQFDVFSPLHFLEKQEMIKIIEPTNKDKRYGEWSIELTQKGFDVALHNEKEKLSAIFNTVIIYLTSVIFLTSMFTLINELEIMGKIELFWSYIAVTVFFAILCYLYIFRPLSK
;
A
#
# COMPACT_ATOMS: atom_id res chain seq x y z
N MET A 1 -13.64 -7.11 12.61
CA MET A 1 -12.16 -7.06 12.72
C MET A 1 -11.46 -7.92 11.67
N LYS A 2 -11.96 -9.13 11.35
CA LYS A 2 -11.41 -10.01 10.29
C LYS A 2 -11.41 -9.39 8.89
N GLU A 3 -12.47 -8.68 8.49
CA GLU A 3 -12.58 -8.03 7.16
C GLU A 3 -11.49 -7.00 6.85
N LYS A 4 -11.07 -6.19 7.83
CA LYS A 4 -10.02 -5.18 7.62
C LYS A 4 -8.66 -5.84 7.36
N LYS A 5 -8.35 -6.95 8.04
CA LYS A 5 -7.10 -7.69 7.85
C LYS A 5 -7.02 -8.27 6.43
N HIS A 6 -8.11 -8.86 5.94
CA HIS A 6 -8.20 -9.35 4.56
C HIS A 6 -7.99 -8.25 3.52
N LYS A 7 -8.56 -7.04 3.73
CA LYS A 7 -8.46 -5.92 2.78
C LYS A 7 -7.02 -5.44 2.54
N TYR A 8 -6.14 -5.52 3.54
CA TYR A 8 -4.75 -5.08 3.38
C TYR A 8 -3.84 -6.17 2.80
N VAL A 9 -4.10 -7.44 3.14
CA VAL A 9 -3.23 -8.53 2.70
C VAL A 9 -3.34 -8.77 1.19
N TRP A 10 -4.55 -8.70 0.59
CA TRP A 10 -4.67 -8.89 -0.87
C TRP A 10 -3.96 -7.79 -1.66
N LYS A 11 -3.99 -6.54 -1.19
CA LYS A 11 -3.25 -5.44 -1.85
C LYS A 11 -1.75 -5.66 -1.79
N ARG A 12 -1.23 -6.14 -0.65
CA ARG A 12 0.18 -6.48 -0.48
C ARG A 12 0.60 -7.65 -1.37
N LEU A 13 -0.23 -8.69 -1.44
CA LEU A 13 -0.03 -9.84 -2.31
C LEU A 13 -0.06 -9.44 -3.79
N LEU A 14 -1.04 -8.62 -4.21
CA LEU A 14 -1.13 -8.13 -5.58
C LEU A 14 0.08 -7.27 -5.96
N LYS A 15 0.58 -6.43 -5.03
CA LYS A 15 1.82 -5.68 -5.23
C LYS A 15 3.05 -6.59 -5.39
N TYR A 16 3.13 -7.66 -4.60
CA TYR A 16 4.20 -8.64 -4.70
C TYR A 16 4.22 -9.30 -6.09
N LEU A 17 3.06 -9.72 -6.58
CA LEU A 17 2.89 -10.33 -7.91
C LEU A 17 3.11 -9.32 -9.04
N TYR A 18 2.76 -8.06 -8.85
CA TYR A 18 3.07 -6.98 -9.79
C TYR A 18 4.57 -6.77 -9.98
N ASN A 19 5.35 -6.86 -8.89
CA ASN A 19 6.81 -6.74 -8.96
C ASN A 19 7.51 -7.99 -9.49
N ASN A 20 6.83 -9.14 -9.45
CA ASN A 20 7.36 -10.44 -9.87
C ASN A 20 6.31 -11.13 -10.76
N PRO A 21 6.04 -10.63 -11.97
CA PRO A 21 5.04 -11.20 -12.84
C PRO A 21 5.47 -12.61 -13.28
N ASN A 22 4.49 -13.51 -13.39
CA ASN A 22 4.67 -14.86 -13.94
C ASN A 22 5.68 -15.72 -13.15
N MET A 23 5.53 -15.73 -11.82
CA MET A 23 6.40 -16.52 -10.96
C MET A 23 6.12 -18.01 -11.06
N VAL A 24 7.21 -18.76 -11.18
CA VAL A 24 7.23 -20.22 -11.14
C VAL A 24 7.77 -20.64 -9.78
N TYR A 25 6.93 -21.32 -9.00
CA TYR A 25 7.28 -21.75 -7.64
C TYR A 25 7.93 -23.15 -7.61
N GLY A 26 8.09 -23.78 -8.78
CA GLY A 26 8.79 -25.05 -8.95
C GLY A 26 7.95 -26.25 -8.54
N PHE A 27 8.63 -27.38 -8.30
CA PHE A 27 8.02 -28.67 -7.98
C PHE A 27 7.47 -28.70 -6.54
N ILE A 28 6.17 -28.46 -6.42
CA ILE A 28 5.45 -28.41 -5.15
C ILE A 28 4.48 -29.59 -5.06
N LYS A 29 4.33 -30.14 -3.86
CA LYS A 29 3.51 -31.32 -3.60
C LYS A 29 2.01 -31.03 -3.68
N ASP A 30 1.56 -29.93 -3.09
CA ASP A 30 0.15 -29.58 -2.95
C ASP A 30 -0.05 -28.05 -2.83
N ILE A 31 -1.31 -27.62 -2.90
CA ILE A 31 -1.68 -26.20 -2.81
C ILE A 31 -1.28 -25.58 -1.46
N ASP A 32 -1.26 -26.36 -0.38
CA ASP A 32 -0.89 -25.88 0.95
C ASP A 32 0.59 -25.48 1.01
N GLU A 33 1.48 -26.32 0.45
CA GLU A 33 2.91 -26.02 0.35
C GLU A 33 3.18 -24.83 -0.58
N PHE A 34 2.38 -24.68 -1.64
CA PHE A 34 2.46 -23.55 -2.55
C PHE A 34 2.09 -22.23 -1.85
N GLU A 35 0.96 -22.20 -1.16
CA GLU A 35 0.53 -21.04 -0.38
C GLU A 35 1.51 -20.68 0.73
N ARG A 36 2.09 -21.70 1.40
CA ARG A 36 3.12 -21.49 2.41
C ARG A 36 4.35 -20.81 1.83
N LYS A 37 4.80 -21.23 0.65
CA LYS A 37 5.97 -20.62 -0.01
C LYS A 37 5.72 -19.16 -0.37
N ILE A 38 4.55 -18.84 -0.92
CA ILE A 38 4.12 -17.46 -1.19
C ILE A 38 4.10 -16.65 0.11
N ALA A 39 3.55 -17.23 1.18
CA ALA A 39 3.47 -16.58 2.48
C ALA A 39 4.85 -16.27 3.06
N GLU A 40 5.80 -17.21 2.97
CA GLU A 40 7.18 -17.00 3.40
C GLU A 40 7.85 -15.85 2.64
N GLU A 41 7.69 -15.79 1.32
CA GLU A 41 8.28 -14.73 0.48
C GLU A 41 7.76 -13.33 0.82
N ILE A 42 6.49 -13.22 1.22
CA ILE A 42 5.88 -11.93 1.61
C ILE A 42 5.90 -11.67 3.12
N GLY A 43 6.51 -12.56 3.91
CA GLY A 43 6.61 -12.45 5.37
C GLY A 43 5.26 -12.52 6.09
N LEU A 44 4.38 -13.43 5.65
CA LEU A 44 3.06 -13.70 6.22
C LEU A 44 2.92 -15.18 6.59
N THR A 45 1.82 -15.54 7.26
CA THR A 45 1.47 -16.94 7.50
C THR A 45 0.62 -17.49 6.37
N GLN A 46 0.63 -18.80 6.13
CA GLN A 46 -0.21 -19.45 5.11
C GLN A 46 -1.70 -19.06 5.27
N PHE A 47 -2.21 -19.04 6.50
CA PHE A 47 -3.60 -18.64 6.80
C PHE A 47 -3.92 -17.20 6.40
N ASP A 48 -2.95 -16.30 6.44
CA ASP A 48 -3.14 -14.92 6.01
C ASP A 48 -3.20 -14.80 4.48
N VAL A 49 -2.62 -15.75 3.73
CA VAL A 49 -2.48 -15.71 2.26
C VAL A 49 -3.58 -16.47 1.53
N PHE A 50 -4.06 -17.60 2.08
CA PHE A 50 -5.10 -18.44 1.49
C PHE A 50 -6.30 -17.64 0.95
N SER A 51 -6.95 -16.88 1.83
CA SER A 51 -8.17 -16.15 1.46
C SER A 51 -7.90 -14.98 0.49
N PRO A 52 -6.85 -14.17 0.67
CA PRO A 52 -6.45 -13.16 -0.31
C PRO A 52 -6.08 -13.72 -1.67
N LEU A 53 -5.37 -14.86 -1.73
CA LEU A 53 -4.98 -15.50 -2.97
C LEU A 53 -6.22 -15.97 -3.75
N HIS A 54 -7.12 -16.68 -3.07
CA HIS A 54 -8.40 -17.10 -3.65
C HIS A 54 -9.29 -15.91 -4.05
N PHE A 55 -9.27 -14.81 -3.29
CA PHE A 55 -9.96 -13.59 -3.66
C PHE A 55 -9.40 -12.99 -4.97
N LEU A 56 -8.09 -12.89 -5.11
CA LEU A 56 -7.46 -12.37 -6.32
C LEU A 56 -7.78 -13.23 -7.55
N GLU A 57 -7.75 -14.55 -7.39
CA GLU A 57 -8.11 -15.51 -8.44
C GLU A 57 -9.59 -15.39 -8.82
N LYS A 58 -10.51 -15.37 -7.85
CA LYS A 58 -11.95 -15.20 -8.08
C LYS A 58 -12.29 -13.88 -8.77
N GLN A 59 -11.49 -12.84 -8.52
CA GLN A 59 -11.63 -11.55 -9.19
C GLN A 59 -10.89 -11.48 -10.52
N GLU A 60 -10.34 -12.60 -11.01
CA GLU A 60 -9.61 -12.69 -12.29
C GLU A 60 -8.42 -11.74 -12.36
N MET A 61 -7.85 -11.37 -11.21
CA MET A 61 -6.64 -10.54 -11.13
C MET A 61 -5.38 -11.37 -11.29
N ILE A 62 -5.45 -12.64 -10.91
CA ILE A 62 -4.37 -13.62 -11.07
C ILE A 62 -4.94 -14.89 -11.67
N LYS A 63 -4.06 -15.71 -12.22
CA LYS A 63 -4.37 -17.08 -12.64
C LYS A 63 -3.35 -18.01 -12.00
N ILE A 64 -3.84 -18.97 -11.22
CA ILE A 64 -3.01 -20.04 -10.67
C ILE A 64 -2.97 -21.14 -11.73
N ILE A 65 -1.77 -21.49 -12.17
CA ILE A 65 -1.56 -22.59 -13.10
C ILE A 65 -1.22 -23.81 -12.27
N GLU A 66 -2.17 -24.73 -12.23
CA GLU A 66 -2.00 -26.04 -11.63
C GLU A 66 -1.14 -26.94 -12.55
N PRO A 67 -0.37 -27.86 -11.96
CA PRO A 67 0.39 -28.82 -12.72
C PRO A 67 -0.49 -29.73 -13.58
N THR A 68 -0.11 -29.89 -14.86
CA THR A 68 -0.85 -30.67 -15.86
C THR A 68 -0.81 -32.18 -15.63
N ASN A 69 0.10 -32.68 -14.80
CA ASN A 69 0.32 -34.12 -14.60
C ASN A 69 0.02 -34.53 -13.15
N LYS A 70 -1.24 -34.94 -12.90
CA LYS A 70 -1.73 -35.38 -11.58
C LYS A 70 -1.08 -36.68 -11.07
N ASP A 71 -0.37 -37.43 -11.92
CA ASP A 71 0.26 -38.70 -11.56
C ASP A 71 1.64 -38.55 -10.91
N LYS A 72 2.26 -37.36 -10.96
CA LYS A 72 3.52 -37.09 -10.27
C LYS A 72 3.23 -36.51 -8.89
N ARG A 73 3.90 -37.02 -7.85
CA ARG A 73 3.80 -36.53 -6.45
C ARG A 73 4.17 -35.04 -6.28
N TYR A 74 4.73 -34.43 -7.33
CA TYR A 74 5.13 -33.04 -7.40
C TYR A 74 4.78 -32.49 -8.77
N GLY A 75 4.31 -31.25 -8.79
CA GLY A 75 3.98 -30.55 -10.01
C GLY A 75 4.50 -29.12 -10.00
N GLU A 76 4.72 -28.55 -11.17
CA GLU A 76 5.13 -27.16 -11.31
C GLU A 76 3.93 -26.25 -11.12
N TRP A 77 3.94 -25.45 -10.05
CA TRP A 77 2.92 -24.45 -9.77
C TRP A 77 3.43 -23.07 -10.19
N SER A 78 2.59 -22.29 -10.86
CA SER A 78 2.91 -20.91 -11.20
C SER A 78 1.72 -19.97 -11.01
N ILE A 79 2.03 -18.67 -10.85
CA ILE A 79 1.03 -17.60 -10.80
C ILE A 79 1.31 -16.63 -11.92
N GLU A 80 0.30 -16.39 -12.74
CA GLU A 80 0.31 -15.35 -13.76
C GLU A 80 -0.55 -14.16 -13.30
N LEU A 81 -0.03 -12.96 -13.53
CA LEU A 81 -0.78 -11.73 -13.32
C LEU A 81 -1.60 -11.45 -14.58
N THR A 82 -2.91 -11.29 -14.44
CA THR A 82 -3.76 -10.94 -15.60
C THR A 82 -3.65 -9.45 -15.92
N GLN A 83 -4.14 -9.03 -17.08
CA GLN A 83 -4.23 -7.61 -17.43
C GLN A 83 -5.05 -6.82 -16.38
N LYS A 84 -6.15 -7.40 -15.91
CA LYS A 84 -6.98 -6.81 -14.85
C LYS A 84 -6.20 -6.65 -13.53
N GLY A 85 -5.41 -7.67 -13.15
CA GLY A 85 -4.55 -7.59 -11.98
C GLY A 85 -3.48 -6.51 -12.11
N PHE A 86 -2.87 -6.40 -13.29
CA PHE A 86 -1.90 -5.35 -13.60
C PHE A 86 -2.51 -3.94 -13.49
N ASP A 87 -3.68 -3.72 -14.09
CA ASP A 87 -4.36 -2.42 -14.05
C ASP A 87 -4.75 -2.02 -12.62
N VAL A 88 -5.26 -2.97 -11.83
CA VAL A 88 -5.60 -2.74 -10.42
C VAL A 88 -4.35 -2.47 -9.58
N ALA A 89 -3.25 -3.22 -9.79
CA ALA A 89 -1.99 -2.99 -9.11
C ALA A 89 -1.43 -1.59 -9.43
N LEU A 90 -1.43 -1.22 -10.72
CA LEU A 90 -0.99 0.08 -11.20
C LEU A 90 -1.84 1.22 -10.64
N HIS A 91 -3.16 1.04 -10.59
CA HIS A 91 -4.06 2.02 -10.00
C HIS A 91 -3.78 2.23 -8.51
N ASN A 92 -3.58 1.14 -7.74
CA ASN A 92 -3.23 1.23 -6.32
C ASN A 92 -1.90 1.97 -6.08
N GLU A 93 -0.88 1.76 -6.92
CA GLU A 93 0.39 2.50 -6.81
C GLU A 93 0.22 3.98 -7.16
N LYS A 94 -0.58 4.30 -8.19
CA LYS A 94 -0.91 5.68 -8.56
C LYS A 94 -1.68 6.40 -7.46
N GLU A 95 -2.66 5.76 -6.83
CA GLU A 95 -3.39 6.33 -5.68
C GLU A 95 -2.44 6.66 -4.53
N LYS A 96 -1.50 5.74 -4.23
CA LYS A 96 -0.51 5.96 -3.17
C LYS A 96 0.41 7.13 -3.49
N LEU A 97 0.91 7.21 -4.72
CA LEU A 97 1.75 8.33 -5.16
C LEU A 97 0.98 9.66 -5.13
N SER A 98 -0.26 9.67 -5.63
CA SER A 98 -1.12 10.86 -5.61
C SER A 98 -1.36 11.37 -4.18
N ALA A 99 -1.62 10.47 -3.22
CA ALA A 99 -1.75 10.84 -1.82
C ALA A 99 -0.47 11.45 -1.23
N ILE A 100 0.70 10.92 -1.61
CA ILE A 100 2.01 11.48 -1.20
C ILE A 100 2.21 12.87 -1.83
N PHE A 101 2.00 13.01 -3.14
CA PHE A 101 2.14 14.30 -3.83
C PHE A 101 1.21 15.36 -3.24
N ASN A 102 -0.05 15.04 -2.99
CA ASN A 102 -0.98 15.96 -2.35
C ASN A 102 -0.48 16.40 -0.96
N THR A 103 0.08 15.48 -0.19
CA THR A 103 0.67 15.81 1.13
C THR A 103 1.85 16.77 0.99
N VAL A 104 2.75 16.50 0.04
CA VAL A 104 3.91 17.37 -0.24
C VAL A 104 3.45 18.75 -0.70
N ILE A 105 2.44 18.84 -1.57
CA ILE A 105 1.88 20.10 -2.04
C ILE A 105 1.29 20.91 -0.88
N ILE A 106 0.51 20.27 0.01
CA ILE A 106 -0.04 20.92 1.20
C ILE A 106 1.07 21.49 2.09
N TYR A 107 2.12 20.70 2.31
CA TYR A 107 3.27 21.13 3.11
C TYR A 107 4.00 22.32 2.47
N LEU A 108 4.34 22.22 1.18
CA LEU A 108 5.00 23.30 0.44
C LEU A 108 4.16 24.58 0.42
N THR A 109 2.85 24.47 0.20
CA THR A 109 1.93 25.61 0.22
C THR A 109 1.92 26.29 1.60
N SER A 110 1.95 25.49 2.67
CA SER A 110 2.01 26.00 4.04
C SER A 110 3.31 26.75 4.33
N VAL A 111 4.44 26.30 3.78
CA VAL A 111 5.75 26.97 3.92
C VAL A 111 5.81 28.26 3.10
N ILE A 112 5.28 28.26 1.88
CA ILE A 112 5.21 29.47 1.04
C ILE A 112 4.36 30.53 1.73
N PHE A 113 3.17 30.16 2.20
CA PHE A 113 2.29 31.07 2.94
C PHE A 113 2.97 31.67 4.17
N LEU A 114 3.70 30.85 4.93
CA LEU A 114 4.47 31.31 6.09
C LEU A 114 5.52 32.36 5.71
N THR A 115 6.28 32.08 4.66
CA THR A 115 7.35 32.97 4.17
C THR A 115 6.75 34.30 3.70
N SER A 116 5.65 34.25 2.95
CA SER A 116 4.93 35.44 2.50
C SER A 116 4.36 36.27 3.65
N MET A 117 3.77 35.63 4.66
CA MET A 117 3.25 36.32 5.84
C MET A 117 4.35 37.01 6.65
N PHE A 118 5.50 36.36 6.86
CA PHE A 118 6.64 37.01 7.51
C PHE A 118 7.19 38.19 6.70
N THR A 119 7.22 38.09 5.37
CA THR A 119 7.69 39.20 4.51
C THR A 119 6.71 40.37 4.45
N LEU A 120 5.40 40.11 4.53
CA LEU A 120 4.37 41.15 4.47
C LEU A 120 4.20 41.88 5.80
N ILE A 121 4.49 41.20 6.91
CA ILE A 121 4.26 41.74 8.25
C ILE A 121 5.59 42.18 8.88
N ASN A 122 6.26 43.13 8.23
CA ASN A 122 7.41 43.81 8.83
C ASN A 122 7.00 44.71 10.02
N GLU A 123 5.75 45.18 10.04
CA GLU A 123 5.23 46.18 10.99
C GLU A 123 4.68 45.61 12.31
N LEU A 124 4.60 44.28 12.49
CA LEU A 124 4.18 43.74 13.79
C LEU A 124 5.30 43.85 14.84
N GLU A 125 4.91 44.25 16.04
CA GLU A 125 5.72 44.09 17.25
C GLU A 125 6.10 42.61 17.47
N ILE A 126 7.22 42.39 18.14
CA ILE A 126 7.82 41.07 18.40
C ILE A 126 6.79 40.10 19.00
N MET A 127 5.89 40.59 19.85
CA MET A 127 4.87 39.79 20.53
C MET A 127 3.81 39.23 19.54
N GLY A 128 3.36 40.02 18.56
CA GLY A 128 2.44 39.54 17.52
C GLY A 128 3.11 38.55 16.55
N LYS A 129 4.41 38.73 16.26
CA LYS A 129 5.18 37.78 15.43
C LYS A 129 5.28 36.40 16.10
N ILE A 130 5.41 36.37 17.43
CA ILE A 130 5.45 35.14 18.23
C ILE A 130 4.08 34.44 18.23
N GLU A 131 2.97 35.16 18.39
CA GLU A 131 1.62 34.58 18.35
C GLU A 131 1.25 34.01 16.98
N LEU A 132 1.62 34.69 15.89
CA LEU A 132 1.48 34.19 14.52
C LEU A 132 2.30 32.92 14.28
N PHE A 133 3.53 32.87 14.81
CA PHE A 133 4.38 31.68 14.72
C PHE A 133 3.75 30.47 15.44
N TRP A 134 3.24 30.65 16.66
CA TRP A 134 2.64 29.55 17.43
C TRP A 134 1.29 29.07 16.89
N SER A 135 0.43 29.99 16.44
CA SER A 135 -0.84 29.62 15.78
C SER A 135 -0.58 28.82 14.50
N TYR A 136 0.47 29.15 13.75
CA TYR A 136 0.93 28.35 12.61
C TYR A 136 1.44 26.96 13.01
N ILE A 137 2.24 26.84 14.07
CA ILE A 137 2.67 25.53 14.58
C ILE A 137 1.45 24.69 14.93
N ALA A 138 0.47 25.27 15.61
CA ALA A 138 -0.76 24.58 15.99
C ALA A 138 -1.54 24.07 14.77
N VAL A 139 -1.73 24.91 13.74
CA VAL A 139 -2.39 24.53 12.48
C VAL A 139 -1.58 23.46 11.73
N THR A 140 -0.26 23.62 11.63
CA THR A 140 0.62 22.66 10.96
C THR A 140 0.61 21.30 11.65
N VAL A 141 0.68 21.28 12.99
CA VAL A 141 0.59 20.08 13.80
C VAL A 141 -0.80 19.44 13.65
N PHE A 142 -1.86 20.23 13.64
CA PHE A 142 -3.23 19.74 13.40
C PHE A 142 -3.37 19.07 12.01
N PHE A 143 -2.87 19.69 10.95
CA PHE A 143 -2.84 19.10 9.62
C PHE A 143 -1.94 17.86 9.55
N ALA A 144 -0.77 17.87 10.19
CA ALA A 144 0.11 16.71 10.27
C ALA A 144 -0.56 15.52 10.99
N ILE A 145 -1.31 15.79 12.07
CA ILE A 145 -2.11 14.79 12.79
C ILE A 145 -3.23 14.25 11.89
N LEU A 146 -3.96 15.11 11.17
CA LEU A 146 -4.98 14.68 10.22
C LEU A 146 -4.38 13.82 9.09
N CYS A 147 -3.27 14.23 8.51
CA CYS A 147 -2.53 13.43 7.52
C CYS A 147 -2.09 12.09 8.11
N TYR A 148 -1.55 12.05 9.33
CA TYR A 148 -1.18 10.81 9.99
C TYR A 148 -2.37 9.88 10.20
N LEU A 149 -3.51 10.41 10.67
CA LEU A 149 -4.71 9.63 10.96
C LEU A 149 -5.40 9.10 9.70
N TYR A 150 -5.41 9.86 8.61
CA TYR A 150 -6.10 9.49 7.37
C TYR A 150 -5.21 8.75 6.36
N ILE A 151 -3.90 8.99 6.36
CA ILE A 151 -2.98 8.42 5.36
C ILE A 151 -2.12 7.31 5.97
N PHE A 152 -1.48 7.53 7.13
CA PHE A 152 -0.50 6.60 7.70
C PHE A 152 -1.11 5.55 8.63
N ARG A 153 -2.12 5.90 9.42
CA ARG A 153 -2.83 4.96 10.31
C ARG A 153 -3.50 3.78 9.57
N PRO A 154 -4.11 3.94 8.37
CA PRO A 154 -4.56 2.79 7.59
C PRO A 154 -3.42 1.95 7.01
N LEU A 155 -2.19 2.46 6.90
CA LEU A 155 -1.03 1.72 6.36
C LEU A 155 -0.29 0.88 7.42
N SER A 156 -0.51 1.13 8.71
CA SER A 156 0.24 0.53 9.83
C SER A 156 -0.45 -0.67 10.51
N LYS A 157 -1.59 -1.15 10.02
CA LYS A 157 -2.34 -2.28 10.62
C LYS A 157 -2.83 -3.29 9.60
#